data_AF-A0A8J1VU58-F1
#
_entry.id   AF-A0A8J1VU58-F1
#
_cell.length_a   1.000
_cell.length_b   1.000
_cell.length_c   1.000
_cell.angle_alpha   90.00
_cell.angle_beta   90.00
_cell.angle_gamma   90.00
#
_symmetry.space_group_name_H-M   'P 1'
#
loop_
_entity.id
_entity.type
_entity.pdbx_description
1 polymer ?
#
loop_
_entity_poly.entity_id
_entity_poly.type
_entity_poly.pdbx_seq_one_letter_code
_entity_poly.pdbx_strand_id
1 'polypeptide(L)'
;LRPRELSLLSSAQPGEDDLGEFYVRFEKIKDFHRKNQGINARQFLNELDELVKGDGMQTLKVEEEDEPIIIDSMDSIFSGEEAYGKHLDLYSSHLSYLNLKGATRLSYIAYLDMLRHGRVERTLDLREKSLPAYFEYVQMLYTYLVSFFERALPLVNMREKLKEEEDSFASSWAAGQISGWAESSTKVKVAAINGSGIWCSYCQKHYSKQTVYDAHLKSDKHKKKESLGNAISDPTKANGSPAPIYSTSQDKLRSSARLTLIVSSLLVFPPIPQLLADSRSEVERRMALTSREREAELEEADEAPPPPSEISPEDEDEDDDGKIYNPLKLPLGWDGKPIPYWLYKLHGLGVEFRCEICSDFCYMGRKAFDRHFQESRHAFGMRALGLPNTKHFHEITKIKDALDLAEKLKHEGRQELSAMEKAEEFEDADGNVYDKKTYEDLKRQGLL
;
A
#
# COMPACT_ATOMS: atom_id res chain seq x y z
N LEU A 1 20.77 -30.75 41.22
CA LEU A 1 19.85 -29.64 40.90
C LEU A 1 18.46 -29.91 41.48
N ARG A 2 17.74 -30.97 41.06
CA ARG A 2 16.43 -31.37 41.65
C ARG A 2 16.31 -31.40 43.19
N PRO A 3 17.27 -31.95 43.97
CA PRO A 3 17.14 -31.96 45.43
C PRO A 3 17.23 -30.57 46.06
N ARG A 4 17.99 -29.67 45.42
CA ARG A 4 18.13 -28.25 45.79
C ARG A 4 16.91 -27.42 45.40
N GLU A 5 16.27 -27.76 44.28
CA GLU A 5 15.00 -27.15 43.85
C GLU A 5 13.85 -27.56 44.79
N LEU A 6 13.82 -28.82 45.21
CA LEU A 6 12.83 -29.32 46.18
C LEU A 6 13.03 -28.73 47.59
N SER A 7 14.27 -28.48 48.01
CA SER A 7 14.55 -27.82 49.30
C SER A 7 14.17 -26.34 49.32
N LEU A 8 14.09 -25.68 48.15
CA LEU A 8 13.60 -24.30 48.03
C LEU A 8 12.06 -24.20 48.10
N LEU A 9 11.35 -25.34 47.96
CA LEU A 9 9.90 -25.44 48.06
C LEU A 9 9.42 -25.96 49.43
N SER A 10 10.33 -26.47 50.27
CA SER A 10 10.04 -26.82 51.67
C SER A 10 10.12 -25.57 52.56
N SER A 11 9.21 -25.44 53.54
CA SER A 11 9.26 -24.40 54.58
C SER A 11 10.63 -24.38 55.27
N ALA A 12 11.17 -23.19 55.60
CA ALA A 12 12.48 -23.10 56.23
C ALA A 12 12.47 -23.70 57.63
N GLN A 13 13.67 -23.96 58.15
CA GLN A 13 13.82 -24.57 59.46
C GLN A 13 13.32 -23.63 60.58
N PRO A 14 12.83 -24.16 61.71
CA PRO A 14 12.26 -23.35 62.78
C PRO A 14 13.30 -22.34 63.31
N GLY A 15 13.06 -21.05 63.06
CA GLY A 15 13.92 -19.94 63.50
C GLY A 15 14.57 -19.12 62.38
N GLU A 16 14.45 -19.54 61.12
CA GLU A 16 14.83 -18.72 59.95
C GLU A 16 13.59 -18.02 59.36
N ASP A 17 13.76 -16.77 58.92
CA ASP A 17 12.69 -15.98 58.30
C ASP A 17 12.43 -16.47 56.88
N ASP A 18 11.38 -17.27 56.71
CA ASP A 18 10.89 -17.84 55.45
C ASP A 18 10.78 -16.80 54.31
N LEU A 19 10.57 -15.52 54.64
CA LEU A 19 10.34 -14.44 53.67
C LEU A 19 11.53 -13.49 53.53
N GLY A 20 12.65 -13.71 54.22
CA GLY A 20 13.81 -12.83 54.18
C GLY A 20 14.38 -12.63 52.76
N GLU A 21 14.49 -13.71 51.99
CA GLU A 21 14.94 -13.64 50.59
C GLU A 21 13.94 -12.90 49.70
N PHE A 22 12.64 -13.09 49.95
CA PHE A 22 11.58 -12.37 49.23
C PHE A 22 11.70 -10.86 49.47
N TYR A 23 11.89 -10.42 50.72
CA TYR A 23 12.03 -8.99 51.03
C TYR A 23 13.31 -8.37 50.44
N VAL A 24 14.42 -9.11 50.41
CA VAL A 24 15.66 -8.65 49.74
C VAL A 24 15.44 -8.48 48.23
N ARG A 25 14.74 -9.42 47.57
CA ARG A 25 14.40 -9.29 46.13
C ARG A 25 13.40 -8.18 45.89
N PHE A 26 12.43 -8.00 46.78
CA PHE A 26 11.41 -6.95 46.71
C PHE A 26 12.02 -5.55 46.81
N GLU A 27 12.91 -5.31 47.78
CA GLU A 27 13.58 -4.00 47.90
C GLU A 27 14.48 -3.70 46.69
N LYS A 28 15.13 -4.71 46.08
CA LYS A 28 15.85 -4.53 44.81
C LYS A 28 14.93 -4.09 43.66
N ILE A 29 13.75 -4.68 43.54
CA ILE A 29 12.76 -4.32 42.50
C ILE A 29 12.22 -2.90 42.75
N LYS A 30 11.95 -2.57 44.01
CA LYS A 30 11.50 -1.24 44.41
C LYS A 30 12.54 -0.16 44.15
N ASP A 31 13.82 -0.42 44.42
CA ASP A 31 14.93 0.47 44.08
C ASP A 31 15.11 0.63 42.58
N PHE A 32 14.90 -0.45 41.80
CA PHE A 32 14.91 -0.39 40.34
C PHE A 32 13.79 0.52 39.80
N HIS A 33 12.55 0.36 40.28
CA HIS A 33 11.43 1.23 39.86
C HIS A 33 11.59 2.68 40.34
N ARG A 34 12.17 2.91 41.52
CA ARG A 34 12.47 4.26 42.03
C ARG A 34 13.49 5.00 41.16
N LYS A 35 14.49 4.28 40.63
CA LYS A 35 15.49 4.84 39.70
C LYS A 35 14.94 5.02 38.28
N ASN A 36 13.98 4.19 37.88
CA ASN A 36 13.47 4.12 36.52
C ASN A 36 11.96 4.48 36.47
N GLN A 37 11.61 5.69 36.92
CA GLN A 37 10.21 6.13 37.04
C GLN A 37 9.48 6.27 35.69
N GLY A 38 10.22 6.39 34.59
CA GLY A 38 9.68 6.51 33.23
C GLY A 38 9.62 5.19 32.45
N ILE A 39 10.07 4.05 33.01
CA ILE A 39 9.93 2.76 32.33
C ILE A 39 8.47 2.36 32.34
N ASN A 40 7.79 2.63 31.22
CA ASN A 40 6.48 2.10 30.96
C ASN A 40 6.66 0.65 30.47
N ALA A 41 6.08 -0.32 31.17
CA ALA A 41 6.09 -1.72 30.72
C ALA A 41 5.46 -1.90 29.32
N ARG A 42 4.65 -0.92 28.90
CA ARG A 42 4.04 -0.80 27.58
C ARG A 42 4.76 0.17 26.67
N GLN A 43 5.95 0.69 27.00
CA GLN A 43 6.68 1.60 26.11
C GLN A 43 6.86 0.98 24.73
N PHE A 44 7.33 -0.26 24.66
CA PHE A 44 7.44 -1.01 23.42
C PHE A 44 6.07 -1.22 22.72
N LEU A 45 5.00 -1.44 23.49
CA LEU A 45 3.66 -1.58 22.91
C LEU A 45 3.13 -0.26 22.38
N ASN A 46 3.47 0.86 23.01
CA ASN A 46 3.09 2.19 22.56
C ASN A 46 3.91 2.59 21.32
N GLU A 47 5.22 2.30 21.29
CA GLU A 47 6.07 2.48 20.12
C GLU A 47 5.61 1.61 18.95
N LEU A 48 5.16 0.37 19.22
CA LEU A 48 4.52 -0.48 18.23
C LEU A 48 3.14 0.06 17.80
N ASP A 49 2.32 0.55 18.73
CA ASP A 49 1.00 1.10 18.42
C ASP A 49 1.13 2.37 17.56
N GLU A 50 2.14 3.20 17.86
CA GLU A 50 2.52 4.38 17.06
C GLU A 50 3.13 3.98 15.71
N LEU A 51 3.92 2.91 15.62
CA LEU A 51 4.42 2.41 14.34
C LEU A 51 3.31 1.80 13.47
N VAL A 52 2.31 1.16 14.07
CA VAL A 52 1.23 0.46 13.37
C VAL A 52 0.07 1.40 13.02
N LYS A 53 -0.22 2.39 13.88
CA LYS A 53 -1.34 3.34 13.70
C LYS A 53 -0.90 4.74 13.31
N GLY A 54 0.39 5.04 13.40
CA GLY A 54 0.94 6.30 12.92
C GLY A 54 0.84 6.37 11.41
N ASP A 55 0.47 7.53 10.90
CA ASP A 55 0.45 7.87 9.47
C ASP A 55 1.86 7.96 8.85
N GLY A 56 2.92 7.76 9.65
CA GLY A 56 4.32 7.86 9.21
C GLY A 56 4.76 9.29 8.92
N MET A 57 3.92 10.29 9.19
CA MET A 57 4.20 11.69 8.91
C MET A 57 4.99 12.34 10.04
N GLN A 58 6.02 13.09 9.69
CA GLN A 58 6.77 13.88 10.65
C GLN A 58 6.21 15.30 10.71
N THR A 59 5.71 15.68 11.88
CA THR A 59 5.25 17.05 12.13
C THR A 59 6.40 17.88 12.70
N LEU A 60 6.90 18.83 11.92
CA LEU A 60 7.89 19.81 12.37
C LEU A 60 7.17 21.12 12.72
N LYS A 61 7.25 21.53 13.99
CA LYS A 61 6.83 22.86 14.41
C LYS A 61 8.00 23.83 14.22
N VAL A 62 7.91 24.68 13.21
CA VAL A 62 8.83 25.80 13.03
C VAL A 62 8.32 26.96 13.88
N GLU A 63 9.18 27.57 14.70
CA GLU A 63 8.78 28.59 15.69
C GLU A 63 8.16 29.87 15.08
N GLU A 64 8.24 30.06 13.76
CA GLU A 64 7.76 31.24 13.03
C GLU A 64 6.54 30.99 12.12
N GLU A 65 6.02 29.75 12.03
CA GLU A 65 4.84 29.41 11.22
C GLU A 65 3.68 28.96 12.11
N ASP A 66 2.49 29.51 11.87
CA ASP A 66 1.27 29.18 12.64
C ASP A 66 0.77 27.74 12.36
N GLU A 67 1.18 27.16 11.23
CA GLU A 67 0.83 25.80 10.82
C GLU A 67 2.04 24.86 10.88
N PRO A 68 1.91 23.66 11.45
CA PRO A 68 3.01 22.69 11.49
C PRO A 68 3.30 22.16 10.08
N ILE A 69 4.57 22.14 9.68
CA ILE A 69 4.99 21.51 8.43
C ILE A 69 4.86 20.00 8.61
N ILE A 70 4.02 19.39 7.79
CA ILE A 70 3.86 17.94 7.73
C ILE A 70 4.77 17.43 6.62
N ILE A 71 5.78 16.64 6.99
CA ILE A 71 6.66 15.99 6.04
C ILE A 71 6.23 14.54 5.91
N ASP A 72 5.68 14.17 4.74
CA ASP A 72 5.54 12.78 4.37
C ASP A 72 6.93 12.24 3.99
N SER A 73 7.37 11.20 4.70
CA SER A 73 8.64 10.53 4.36
C SER A 73 8.59 9.90 2.96
N MET A 74 7.39 9.63 2.45
CA MET A 74 7.14 9.01 1.16
C MET A 74 7.33 9.98 -0.03
N ASP A 75 7.15 11.29 0.17
CA ASP A 75 7.40 12.32 -0.86
C ASP A 75 8.87 12.39 -1.29
N SER A 76 9.79 12.06 -0.38
CA SER A 76 11.22 11.95 -0.73
C SER A 76 11.52 10.69 -1.55
N ILE A 77 10.64 9.68 -1.48
CA ILE A 77 10.85 8.37 -2.09
C ILE A 77 10.23 8.35 -3.48
N PHE A 78 9.01 8.87 -3.66
CA PHE A 78 8.26 8.83 -4.92
C PHE A 78 8.13 10.21 -5.57
N SER A 79 8.16 10.24 -6.90
CA SER A 79 7.72 11.41 -7.65
C SER A 79 6.21 11.55 -7.54
N GLY A 80 5.68 12.78 -7.55
CA GLY A 80 4.24 13.02 -7.59
C GLY A 80 3.54 12.34 -8.78
N GLU A 81 4.24 12.16 -9.89
CA GLU A 81 3.73 11.43 -11.07
C GLU A 81 3.62 9.91 -10.85
N GLU A 82 4.38 9.34 -9.91
CA GLU A 82 4.33 7.91 -9.58
C GLU A 82 3.15 7.58 -8.65
N ALA A 83 2.58 8.58 -7.96
CA ALA A 83 1.48 8.43 -7.01
C ALA A 83 1.67 7.23 -6.06
N TYR A 84 2.77 7.26 -5.30
CA TYR A 84 3.16 6.22 -4.33
C TYR A 84 3.29 4.80 -4.92
N GLY A 85 3.67 4.70 -6.20
CA GLY A 85 3.86 3.43 -6.90
C GLY A 85 2.64 2.94 -7.68
N LYS A 86 1.56 3.73 -7.74
CA LYS A 86 0.39 3.45 -8.58
C LYS A 86 0.70 3.59 -10.08
N HIS A 87 1.62 4.49 -10.43
CA HIS A 87 1.99 4.79 -11.81
C HIS A 87 3.51 4.78 -12.01
N LEU A 88 3.94 4.67 -13.26
CA LEU A 88 5.34 4.70 -13.67
C LEU A 88 5.66 6.03 -14.36
N ASP A 89 6.57 6.82 -13.77
CA ASP A 89 7.15 7.99 -14.43
C ASP A 89 8.29 7.58 -15.38
N LEU A 90 7.93 7.42 -16.65
CA LEU A 90 8.86 7.06 -17.72
C LEU A 90 9.13 8.22 -18.67
N TYR A 91 8.81 9.46 -18.28
CA TYR A 91 8.95 10.62 -19.15
C TYR A 91 10.42 10.90 -19.50
N SER A 92 11.32 10.83 -18.52
CA SER A 92 12.77 10.98 -18.77
C SER A 92 13.30 9.91 -19.73
N SER A 93 12.81 8.67 -19.59
CA SER A 93 13.13 7.54 -20.49
C SER A 93 12.65 7.78 -21.91
N HIS A 94 11.44 8.32 -22.07
CA HIS A 94 10.90 8.70 -23.36
C HIS A 94 11.69 9.82 -24.04
N LEU A 95 12.10 10.85 -23.30
CA LEU A 95 12.94 11.92 -23.85
C LEU A 95 14.28 11.40 -24.37
N SER A 96 14.92 10.50 -23.62
CA SER A 96 16.15 9.84 -24.07
C SER A 96 15.92 8.97 -25.31
N TYR A 97 14.81 8.22 -25.36
CA TYR A 97 14.42 7.44 -26.53
C TYR A 97 14.24 8.32 -27.79
N LEU A 98 13.61 9.49 -27.67
CA LEU A 98 13.42 10.43 -28.79
C LEU A 98 14.75 10.98 -29.35
N ASN A 99 15.81 11.00 -28.53
CA ASN A 99 17.14 11.46 -28.92
C ASN A 99 17.98 10.36 -29.58
N LEU A 100 17.52 9.11 -29.62
CA LEU A 100 18.23 8.01 -30.26
C LEU A 100 18.26 8.16 -31.78
N LYS A 101 19.44 7.95 -32.37
CA LYS A 101 19.62 7.96 -33.83
C LYS A 101 19.00 6.68 -34.42
N GLY A 102 18.12 6.84 -35.41
CA GLY A 102 17.44 5.71 -36.08
C GLY A 102 16.15 5.24 -35.40
N ALA A 103 15.84 5.75 -34.22
CA ALA A 103 14.62 5.40 -33.51
C ALA A 103 13.39 6.03 -34.19
N THR A 104 12.33 5.25 -34.32
CA THR A 104 11.03 5.79 -34.74
C THR A 104 10.50 6.73 -33.65
N ARG A 105 10.12 7.95 -34.03
CA ARG A 105 9.52 8.91 -33.10
C ARG A 105 8.14 8.41 -32.67
N LEU A 106 8.00 8.08 -31.39
CA LEU A 106 6.77 7.61 -30.78
C LEU A 106 6.20 8.70 -29.87
N SER A 107 4.87 8.87 -29.84
CA SER A 107 4.21 9.61 -28.77
C SER A 107 4.45 8.89 -27.43
N TYR A 108 4.27 9.59 -26.30
CA TYR A 108 4.47 8.97 -24.99
C TYR A 108 3.56 7.74 -24.78
N ILE A 109 2.29 7.83 -25.17
CA ILE A 109 1.33 6.71 -25.16
C ILE A 109 1.84 5.52 -25.99
N ALA A 110 2.32 5.77 -27.22
CA ALA A 110 2.83 4.70 -28.08
C ALA A 110 4.16 4.10 -27.57
N TYR A 111 4.93 4.89 -26.82
CA TYR A 111 6.14 4.45 -26.12
C TYR A 111 5.80 3.53 -24.95
N LEU A 112 4.84 3.91 -24.09
CA LEU A 112 4.33 3.05 -23.01
C LEU A 112 3.77 1.73 -23.56
N ASP A 113 3.00 1.79 -24.66
CA ASP A 113 2.48 0.58 -25.31
C ASP A 113 3.61 -0.31 -25.87
N MET A 114 4.69 0.26 -26.40
CA MET A 114 5.87 -0.51 -26.81
C MET A 114 6.50 -1.25 -25.62
N LEU A 115 6.71 -0.54 -24.50
CA LEU A 115 7.29 -1.11 -23.29
C LEU A 115 6.40 -2.21 -22.68
N ARG A 116 5.08 -2.05 -22.71
CA ARG A 116 4.11 -3.05 -22.22
C ARG A 116 4.27 -4.41 -22.91
N HIS A 117 4.70 -4.43 -24.18
CA HIS A 117 4.97 -5.66 -24.92
C HIS A 117 6.39 -6.22 -24.67
N GLY A 118 7.10 -5.72 -23.66
CA GLY A 118 8.47 -6.13 -23.34
C GLY A 118 9.53 -5.62 -24.32
N ARG A 119 9.18 -4.67 -25.20
CA ARG A 119 10.10 -4.15 -26.21
C ARG A 119 10.66 -2.80 -25.79
N VAL A 120 12.00 -2.70 -25.79
CA VAL A 120 12.72 -1.47 -25.45
C VAL A 120 12.93 -0.55 -26.66
N GLU A 121 12.90 -1.12 -27.87
CA GLU A 121 13.01 -0.43 -29.16
C GLU A 121 12.28 -1.23 -30.27
N ARG A 122 12.07 -0.62 -31.46
CA ARG A 122 11.38 -1.26 -32.61
C ARG A 122 12.24 -1.49 -33.86
N THR A 123 13.17 -0.57 -34.16
CA THR A 123 13.78 -0.43 -35.50
C THR A 123 15.29 -0.36 -35.50
N LEU A 124 15.95 -0.31 -34.33
CA LEU A 124 17.36 -0.01 -34.25
C LEU A 124 18.22 -1.16 -34.74
N ASP A 125 19.18 -0.83 -35.61
CA ASP A 125 20.18 -1.79 -36.06
C ASP A 125 21.29 -2.00 -35.01
N LEU A 126 22.17 -2.99 -35.22
CA LEU A 126 23.28 -3.26 -34.29
C LEU A 126 24.25 -2.08 -34.17
N ARG A 127 24.41 -1.29 -35.23
CA ARG A 127 25.31 -0.14 -35.23
C ARG A 127 24.77 0.95 -34.31
N GLU A 128 23.47 1.22 -34.38
CA GLU A 128 22.76 2.18 -33.54
C GLU A 128 22.72 1.71 -32.08
N LYS A 129 22.49 0.41 -31.84
CA LYS A 129 22.58 -0.21 -30.51
C LYS A 129 23.97 -0.17 -29.88
N SER A 130 25.01 -0.09 -30.71
CA SER A 130 26.40 0.06 -30.25
C SER A 130 26.76 1.50 -29.84
N LEU A 131 25.91 2.48 -30.14
CA LEU A 131 26.16 3.88 -29.78
C LEU A 131 25.99 4.07 -28.26
N PRO A 132 26.80 4.95 -27.63
CA PRO A 132 26.68 5.25 -26.20
C PRO A 132 25.28 5.74 -25.79
N ALA A 133 24.62 6.52 -26.63
CA ALA A 133 23.27 7.04 -26.36
C ALA A 133 22.24 5.91 -26.13
N TYR A 134 22.34 4.79 -26.85
CA TYR A 134 21.46 3.64 -26.63
C TYR A 134 21.74 2.98 -25.28
N PHE A 135 23.01 2.81 -24.92
CA PHE A 135 23.40 2.28 -23.62
C PHE A 135 22.88 3.15 -22.47
N GLU A 136 23.06 4.47 -22.55
CA GLU A 136 22.56 5.43 -21.55
C GLU A 136 21.03 5.37 -21.40
N TYR A 137 20.31 5.30 -22.51
CA TYR A 137 18.85 5.12 -22.50
C TYR A 137 18.42 3.84 -21.77
N VAL A 138 18.99 2.69 -22.14
CA VAL A 138 18.62 1.41 -21.53
C VAL A 138 19.08 1.34 -20.08
N GLN A 139 20.23 1.92 -19.74
CA GLN A 139 20.72 2.01 -18.37
C GLN A 139 19.80 2.85 -17.49
N MET A 140 19.29 3.98 -18.00
CA MET A 140 18.34 4.81 -17.27
C MET A 140 17.03 4.05 -17.02
N LEU A 141 16.50 3.35 -18.05
CA LEU A 141 15.29 2.54 -17.90
C LEU A 141 15.49 1.39 -16.90
N TYR A 142 16.64 0.70 -16.96
CA TYR A 142 17.03 -0.33 -15.99
C TYR A 142 17.09 0.22 -14.56
N THR A 143 17.80 1.34 -14.37
CA THR A 143 18.01 1.94 -13.05
C THR A 143 16.69 2.38 -12.44
N TYR A 144 15.83 3.00 -13.26
CA TYR A 144 14.49 3.40 -12.85
C TYR A 144 13.64 2.19 -12.44
N LEU A 145 13.54 1.15 -13.29
CA LEU A 145 12.71 -0.02 -12.99
C LEU A 145 13.18 -0.75 -11.73
N VAL A 146 14.49 -0.96 -11.56
CA VAL A 146 15.02 -1.61 -10.35
C VAL A 146 14.71 -0.78 -9.11
N SER A 147 14.94 0.54 -9.17
CA SER A 147 14.59 1.46 -8.07
C SER A 147 13.09 1.43 -7.77
N PHE A 148 12.25 1.40 -8.80
CA PHE A 148 10.81 1.32 -8.65
C PHE A 148 10.37 0.04 -7.95
N PHE A 149 10.91 -1.13 -8.33
CA PHE A 149 10.61 -2.36 -7.61
C PHE A 149 11.05 -2.31 -6.13
N GLU A 150 12.23 -1.75 -5.84
CA GLU A 150 12.72 -1.64 -4.47
C GLU A 150 11.88 -0.68 -3.60
N ARG A 151 11.36 0.40 -4.20
CA ARG A 151 10.53 1.40 -3.51
C ARG A 151 9.06 0.98 -3.41
N ALA A 152 8.44 0.58 -4.52
CA ALA A 152 7.00 0.29 -4.61
C ALA A 152 6.64 -1.15 -4.23
N LEU A 153 7.55 -2.11 -4.41
CA LEU A 153 7.29 -3.53 -4.25
C LEU A 153 8.35 -4.21 -3.37
N PRO A 154 8.54 -3.77 -2.11
CA PRO A 154 9.64 -4.22 -1.25
C PRO A 154 9.59 -5.71 -0.90
N LEU A 155 8.44 -6.36 -1.04
CA LEU A 155 8.25 -7.79 -0.79
C LEU A 155 8.75 -8.67 -1.94
N VAL A 156 9.01 -8.10 -3.12
CA VAL A 156 9.52 -8.84 -4.28
C VAL A 156 11.03 -9.00 -4.14
N ASN A 157 11.53 -10.25 -4.18
CA ASN A 157 12.97 -10.52 -4.12
C ASN A 157 13.66 -10.21 -5.45
N MET A 158 13.89 -8.92 -5.71
CA MET A 158 14.55 -8.44 -6.93
C MET A 158 15.97 -8.94 -7.10
N ARG A 159 16.70 -9.18 -6.00
CA ARG A 159 18.09 -9.66 -6.06
C ARG A 159 18.19 -11.05 -6.67
N GLU A 160 17.28 -11.94 -6.26
CA GLU A 160 17.19 -13.29 -6.81
C GLU A 160 16.76 -13.26 -8.28
N LYS A 161 15.75 -12.44 -8.61
CA LYS A 161 15.28 -12.28 -9.99
C LYS A 161 16.36 -11.75 -10.93
N LEU A 162 17.08 -10.69 -10.54
CA LEU A 162 18.17 -10.14 -11.34
C LEU A 162 19.29 -11.16 -11.55
N LYS A 163 19.61 -11.97 -10.54
CA LYS A 163 20.61 -13.04 -10.65
C LYS A 163 20.18 -14.13 -11.63
N GLU A 164 18.93 -14.57 -11.57
CA GLU A 164 18.35 -15.52 -12.53
C GLU A 164 18.49 -15.01 -13.98
N GLU A 165 18.14 -13.75 -14.21
CA GLU A 165 18.23 -13.13 -15.54
C GLU A 165 19.69 -12.95 -16.00
N GLU A 166 20.62 -12.66 -15.09
CA GLU A 166 22.05 -12.60 -15.40
C GLU A 166 22.62 -13.96 -15.83
N ASP A 167 22.25 -15.03 -15.11
CA ASP A 167 22.68 -16.39 -15.42
C ASP A 167 22.08 -16.89 -16.76
N SER A 168 20.80 -16.56 -17.00
CA SER A 168 20.10 -16.81 -18.26
C SER A 168 20.75 -16.06 -19.43
N PHE A 169 21.09 -14.78 -19.23
CA PHE A 169 21.81 -13.97 -20.22
C PHE A 169 23.19 -14.55 -20.53
N ALA A 170 23.98 -14.89 -19.50
CA ALA A 170 25.32 -15.44 -19.70
C ALA A 170 25.30 -16.73 -20.53
N SER A 171 24.33 -17.61 -20.25
CA SER A 171 24.12 -18.86 -20.99
C SER A 171 23.70 -18.59 -22.45
N SER A 172 22.73 -17.70 -22.66
CA SER A 172 22.20 -17.36 -23.98
C SER A 172 23.20 -16.58 -24.85
N TRP A 173 24.02 -15.73 -24.23
CA TRP A 173 25.10 -14.98 -24.88
C TRP A 173 26.24 -15.91 -25.31
N ALA A 174 26.65 -16.85 -24.45
CA ALA A 174 27.64 -17.86 -24.80
C ALA A 174 27.17 -18.77 -25.95
N ALA A 175 25.87 -19.06 -26.01
CA ALA A 175 25.26 -19.85 -27.09
C ALA A 175 25.00 -19.03 -28.38
N GLY A 176 25.13 -17.70 -28.35
CA GLY A 176 24.84 -16.83 -29.50
C GLY A 176 23.36 -16.82 -29.91
N GLN A 177 22.45 -17.15 -28.99
CA GLN A 177 21.02 -17.33 -29.26
C GLN A 177 20.19 -16.04 -29.13
N ILE A 178 20.85 -14.92 -28.81
CA ILE A 178 20.16 -13.65 -28.56
C ILE A 178 19.80 -12.97 -29.90
N SER A 179 18.51 -13.02 -30.22
CA SER A 179 17.94 -12.42 -31.43
C SER A 179 18.21 -10.92 -31.51
N GLY A 180 18.65 -10.44 -32.68
CA GLY A 180 18.91 -9.02 -32.93
C GLY A 180 20.21 -8.46 -32.32
N TRP A 181 21.04 -9.32 -31.71
CA TRP A 181 22.33 -8.96 -31.12
C TRP A 181 23.52 -9.76 -31.66
N ALA A 182 23.24 -10.83 -32.41
CA ALA A 182 24.26 -11.45 -33.24
C ALA A 182 24.72 -10.44 -34.28
N GLU A 183 26.01 -10.09 -34.29
CA GLU A 183 26.63 -9.46 -35.45
C GLU A 183 26.19 -10.30 -36.63
N SER A 184 25.50 -9.69 -37.60
CA SER A 184 25.29 -10.37 -38.86
C SER A 184 26.69 -10.78 -39.26
N SER A 185 26.95 -12.08 -39.23
CA SER A 185 27.93 -12.65 -40.10
C SER A 185 27.37 -12.32 -41.49
N THR A 186 27.64 -11.08 -41.95
CA THR A 186 28.16 -10.88 -43.29
C THR A 186 28.96 -12.12 -43.53
N LYS A 187 28.62 -12.85 -44.59
CA LYS A 187 29.32 -14.04 -45.04
C LYS A 187 30.80 -13.69 -45.30
N VAL A 188 31.56 -13.39 -44.25
CA VAL A 188 32.92 -13.81 -44.06
C VAL A 188 32.71 -15.30 -44.02
N LYS A 189 32.79 -15.88 -45.21
CA LYS A 189 33.11 -17.28 -45.37
C LYS A 189 34.03 -17.62 -44.21
N VAL A 190 33.68 -18.66 -43.47
CA VAL A 190 34.66 -19.46 -42.75
C VAL A 190 35.63 -19.98 -43.84
N ALA A 191 36.45 -19.08 -44.37
CA ALA A 191 37.75 -19.38 -44.90
C ALA A 191 38.50 -19.74 -43.64
N ALA A 192 38.62 -21.05 -43.44
CA ALA A 192 39.49 -21.66 -42.47
C ALA A 192 40.73 -20.78 -42.26
N ILE A 193 40.99 -20.52 -40.98
CA ILE A 193 42.25 -20.13 -40.35
C ILE A 193 43.46 -20.55 -41.19
N ASN A 194 43.79 -19.76 -42.21
CA ASN A 194 44.94 -19.91 -43.12
C ASN A 194 45.19 -18.61 -43.93
N GLY A 195 44.76 -17.46 -43.39
CA GLY A 195 45.29 -16.17 -43.84
C GLY A 195 46.64 -15.95 -43.17
N SER A 196 47.73 -16.37 -43.83
CA SER A 196 49.11 -16.18 -43.40
C SER A 196 49.47 -14.69 -43.33
N GLY A 197 49.01 -14.00 -42.30
CA GLY A 197 49.51 -12.67 -41.97
C GLY A 197 50.97 -12.77 -41.55
N ILE A 198 51.90 -12.27 -42.36
CA ILE A 198 53.33 -12.37 -42.08
C ILE A 198 53.69 -11.41 -40.94
N TRP A 199 54.32 -11.95 -39.89
CA TRP A 199 54.80 -11.19 -38.74
C TRP A 199 56.25 -10.73 -38.96
N CYS A 200 56.54 -9.47 -38.64
CA CYS A 200 57.92 -8.98 -38.59
C CYS A 200 58.46 -8.99 -37.15
N SER A 201 59.51 -9.76 -36.90
CA SER A 201 60.16 -9.90 -35.59
C SER A 201 60.81 -8.61 -35.06
N TYR A 202 61.25 -7.71 -35.96
CA TYR A 202 61.91 -6.44 -35.60
C TYR A 202 60.92 -5.30 -35.44
N CYS A 203 59.86 -5.27 -36.27
CA CYS A 203 58.87 -4.19 -36.27
C CYS A 203 57.68 -4.49 -35.35
N GLN A 204 57.50 -5.74 -34.93
CA GLN A 204 56.39 -6.23 -34.11
C GLN A 204 55.02 -5.86 -34.70
N LYS A 205 54.86 -6.10 -36.02
CA LYS A 205 53.63 -5.79 -36.77
C LYS A 205 53.25 -6.96 -37.67
N HIS A 206 51.94 -7.20 -37.76
CA HIS A 206 51.36 -8.12 -38.73
C HIS A 206 51.07 -7.42 -40.06
N TYR A 207 51.37 -8.11 -41.15
CA TYR A 207 51.12 -7.65 -42.51
C TYR A 207 50.18 -8.63 -43.20
N SER A 208 49.09 -8.12 -43.78
CA SER A 208 48.04 -8.94 -44.41
C SER A 208 48.42 -9.46 -45.81
N LYS A 209 49.46 -8.90 -46.45
CA LYS A 209 49.93 -9.28 -47.79
C LYS A 209 51.45 -9.34 -47.82
N GLN A 210 52.01 -10.33 -48.53
CA GLN A 210 53.46 -10.47 -48.74
C GLN A 210 54.08 -9.24 -49.40
N THR A 211 53.42 -8.64 -50.39
CA THR A 211 53.92 -7.45 -51.08
C THR A 211 54.10 -6.24 -50.17
N VAL A 212 53.23 -6.09 -49.17
CA VAL A 212 53.33 -5.02 -48.17
C VAL A 212 54.43 -5.33 -47.16
N TYR A 213 54.59 -6.60 -46.80
CA TYR A 213 55.70 -7.06 -45.98
C TYR A 213 57.04 -6.80 -46.69
N ASP A 214 57.21 -7.19 -47.95
CA ASP A 214 58.48 -7.00 -48.67
C ASP A 214 58.83 -5.52 -48.86
N ALA A 215 57.82 -4.66 -49.05
CA ALA A 215 58.00 -3.22 -49.09
C ALA A 215 58.43 -2.66 -47.71
N HIS A 216 57.89 -3.19 -46.62
CA HIS A 216 58.25 -2.75 -45.27
C HIS A 216 59.70 -3.10 -44.91
N LEU A 217 60.22 -4.24 -45.37
CA LEU A 217 61.61 -4.67 -45.13
C LEU A 217 62.62 -3.65 -45.71
N LYS A 218 62.25 -2.98 -46.81
CA LYS A 218 63.08 -1.98 -47.46
C LYS A 218 63.03 -0.60 -46.79
N SER A 219 62.09 -0.37 -45.88
CA SER A 219 61.92 0.92 -45.21
C SER A 219 63.04 1.22 -44.22
N ASP A 220 63.44 2.49 -44.11
CA ASP A 220 64.49 2.93 -43.18
C ASP A 220 64.18 2.61 -41.72
N LYS A 221 62.88 2.56 -41.38
CA LYS A 221 62.40 2.20 -40.04
C LYS A 221 62.68 0.72 -39.71
N HIS A 222 62.55 -0.17 -40.69
CA HIS A 222 62.87 -1.58 -40.51
C HIS A 222 64.38 -1.77 -40.39
N LYS A 223 65.15 -1.23 -41.35
CA LYS A 223 66.63 -1.31 -41.36
C LYS A 223 67.27 -0.79 -40.08
N LYS A 224 66.75 0.32 -39.53
CA LYS A 224 67.23 0.87 -38.25
C LYS A 224 66.95 -0.06 -37.07
N LYS A 225 65.83 -0.78 -37.07
CA LYS A 225 65.49 -1.75 -36.00
C LYS A 225 66.22 -3.08 -36.16
N GLU A 226 66.46 -3.49 -37.40
CA GLU A 226 67.28 -4.65 -37.74
C GLU A 226 68.75 -4.42 -37.32
N SER A 227 69.32 -3.23 -37.58
CA SER A 227 70.67 -2.87 -37.11
C SER A 227 70.81 -2.80 -35.59
N LEU A 228 69.69 -2.67 -34.86
CA LEU A 228 69.67 -2.64 -33.39
C LEU A 228 69.56 -4.04 -32.76
N GLY A 229 69.37 -5.11 -33.57
CA GLY A 229 69.48 -6.50 -33.10
C GLY A 229 68.34 -7.02 -32.20
N ASN A 230 67.28 -6.25 -31.97
CA ASN A 230 66.18 -6.64 -31.06
C ASN A 230 65.08 -7.44 -31.79
N ALA A 231 65.40 -8.68 -32.21
CA ALA A 231 64.42 -9.59 -32.79
C ALA A 231 63.62 -10.32 -31.70
N ILE A 232 62.29 -10.24 -31.74
CA ILE A 232 61.41 -11.06 -30.89
C ILE A 232 60.65 -12.05 -31.77
N SER A 233 60.87 -13.35 -31.52
CA SER A 233 60.30 -14.47 -32.28
C SER A 233 58.88 -14.83 -31.86
N ASP A 234 58.45 -14.42 -30.66
CA ASP A 234 57.17 -14.79 -30.06
C ASP A 234 56.24 -13.56 -29.95
N PRO A 235 55.08 -13.54 -30.66
CA PRO A 235 54.11 -12.43 -30.60
C PRO A 235 53.57 -12.14 -29.20
N THR A 236 53.70 -13.09 -28.26
CA THR A 236 53.19 -12.99 -26.89
C THR A 236 54.15 -12.35 -25.90
N LYS A 237 55.43 -12.18 -26.27
CA LYS A 237 56.51 -11.65 -25.39
C LYS A 237 57.00 -10.26 -25.78
N ALA A 238 56.19 -9.48 -26.50
CA ALA A 238 56.54 -8.10 -26.83
C ALA A 238 56.52 -7.22 -25.57
N ASN A 239 57.65 -6.59 -25.26
CA ASN A 239 57.83 -5.69 -24.11
C ASN A 239 57.29 -4.27 -24.41
N GLY A 240 56.06 -4.21 -24.88
CA GLY A 240 55.21 -3.04 -24.77
C GLY A 240 54.06 -3.45 -23.87
N SER A 241 53.88 -2.72 -22.76
CA SER A 241 52.66 -2.81 -21.95
C SER A 241 51.46 -3.00 -22.89
N PRO A 242 50.53 -3.92 -22.61
CA PRO A 242 49.34 -4.01 -23.44
C PRO A 242 48.74 -2.62 -23.46
N ALA A 243 48.69 -2.00 -24.65
CA ALA A 243 47.84 -0.84 -24.84
C ALA A 243 46.50 -1.20 -24.19
N PRO A 244 45.89 -0.30 -23.40
CA PRO A 244 44.69 -0.60 -22.67
C PRO A 244 43.74 -1.24 -23.66
N ILE A 245 43.26 -2.45 -23.34
CA ILE A 245 42.35 -3.22 -24.16
C ILE A 245 41.27 -2.23 -24.59
N TYR A 246 41.35 -1.75 -25.83
CA TYR A 246 40.24 -1.04 -26.44
C TYR A 246 39.10 -2.03 -26.30
N SER A 247 38.11 -1.71 -25.46
CA SER A 247 36.94 -2.56 -25.25
C SER A 247 36.51 -2.99 -26.65
N THR A 248 36.54 -4.28 -26.91
CA THR A 248 36.17 -4.75 -28.23
C THR A 248 34.74 -4.23 -28.50
N SER A 249 34.37 -3.94 -29.75
CA SER A 249 32.98 -3.55 -30.08
C SER A 249 31.98 -4.51 -29.44
N GLN A 250 32.37 -5.78 -29.32
CA GLN A 250 31.72 -6.86 -28.60
C GLN A 250 31.49 -6.59 -27.11
N ASP A 251 32.42 -5.98 -26.36
CA ASP A 251 32.23 -5.68 -24.93
C ASP A 251 31.20 -4.57 -24.69
N LYS A 252 31.20 -3.54 -25.56
CA LYS A 252 30.20 -2.47 -25.53
C LYS A 252 28.82 -2.99 -25.92
N LEU A 253 28.76 -3.78 -26.99
CA LEU A 253 27.53 -4.39 -27.46
C LEU A 253 26.97 -5.37 -26.42
N ARG A 254 27.83 -6.13 -25.74
CA ARG A 254 27.45 -7.05 -24.66
C ARG A 254 26.79 -6.31 -23.50
N SER A 255 27.32 -5.15 -23.11
CA SER A 255 26.76 -4.35 -22.01
C SER A 255 25.38 -3.81 -22.36
N SER A 256 25.21 -3.27 -23.56
CA SER A 256 23.89 -2.86 -24.07
C SER A 256 22.93 -4.04 -24.17
N ALA A 257 23.36 -5.17 -24.74
CA ALA A 257 22.56 -6.38 -24.91
C ALA A 257 22.08 -6.94 -23.56
N ARG A 258 22.98 -6.99 -22.58
CA ARG A 258 22.69 -7.43 -21.21
C ARG A 258 21.57 -6.60 -20.61
N LEU A 259 21.73 -5.28 -20.60
CA LEU A 259 20.73 -4.41 -19.99
C LEU A 259 19.40 -4.45 -20.77
N THR A 260 19.44 -4.52 -22.11
CA THR A 260 18.21 -4.60 -22.92
C THR A 260 17.40 -5.85 -22.58
N LEU A 261 18.05 -7.01 -22.45
CA LEU A 261 17.35 -8.24 -22.12
C LEU A 261 16.81 -8.25 -20.68
N ILE A 262 17.60 -7.78 -19.71
CA ILE A 262 17.14 -7.68 -18.33
C ILE A 262 15.93 -6.75 -18.26
N VAL A 263 16.01 -5.56 -18.87
CA VAL A 263 14.88 -4.61 -18.92
C VAL A 263 13.67 -5.24 -19.61
N SER A 264 13.85 -5.92 -20.74
CA SER A 264 12.76 -6.63 -21.41
C SER A 264 12.10 -7.68 -20.50
N SER A 265 12.87 -8.41 -19.68
CA SER A 265 12.31 -9.34 -18.69
C SER A 265 11.55 -8.59 -17.58
N LEU A 266 12.12 -7.52 -17.03
CA LEU A 266 11.48 -6.69 -16.00
C LEU A 266 10.17 -6.06 -16.47
N LEU A 267 10.07 -5.66 -17.75
CA LEU A 267 8.86 -5.08 -18.33
C LEU A 267 7.71 -6.10 -18.45
N VAL A 268 8.02 -7.39 -18.56
CA VAL A 268 7.04 -8.47 -18.65
C VAL A 268 6.74 -9.08 -17.28
N PHE A 269 7.60 -8.84 -16.29
CA PHE A 269 7.44 -9.34 -14.93
C PHE A 269 6.26 -8.65 -14.21
N PRO A 270 5.29 -9.41 -13.65
CA PRO A 270 4.19 -8.83 -12.90
C PRO A 270 4.66 -8.00 -11.68
N PRO A 271 4.04 -6.86 -11.35
CA PRO A 271 2.84 -6.26 -11.96
C PRO A 271 3.11 -5.20 -13.05
N ILE A 272 4.35 -5.07 -13.55
CA ILE A 272 4.75 -3.99 -14.47
C ILE A 272 3.86 -3.87 -15.72
N PRO A 273 3.43 -4.97 -16.39
CA PRO A 273 2.53 -4.86 -17.53
C PRO A 273 1.20 -4.16 -17.22
N GLN A 274 0.65 -4.36 -16.01
CA GLN A 274 -0.58 -3.70 -15.56
C GLN A 274 -0.29 -2.24 -15.22
N LEU A 275 0.77 -1.97 -14.46
CA LEU A 275 1.17 -0.59 -14.13
C LEU A 275 1.43 0.26 -15.39
N LEU A 276 1.99 -0.32 -16.46
CA LEU A 276 2.14 0.35 -17.76
C LEU A 276 0.80 0.62 -18.45
N ALA A 277 -0.18 -0.28 -18.30
CA ALA A 277 -1.53 -0.07 -18.81
C ALA A 277 -2.26 1.03 -18.03
N ASP A 278 -2.15 1.02 -16.70
CA ASP A 278 -2.75 2.01 -15.81
C ASP A 278 -2.13 3.39 -16.01
N SER A 279 -0.80 3.47 -16.07
CA SER A 279 -0.07 4.71 -16.36
C SER A 279 -0.44 5.27 -17.74
N ARG A 280 -0.64 4.39 -18.74
CA ARG A 280 -1.13 4.82 -20.06
C ARG A 280 -2.54 5.41 -19.97
N SER A 281 -3.46 4.73 -19.28
CA SER A 281 -4.84 5.20 -19.10
C SER A 281 -4.87 6.54 -18.38
N GLU A 282 -4.03 6.72 -17.36
CA GLU A 282 -3.90 7.98 -16.61
C GLU A 282 -3.37 9.11 -17.50
N VAL A 283 -2.36 8.83 -18.33
CA VAL A 283 -1.85 9.81 -19.31
C VAL A 283 -2.94 10.19 -20.32
N GLU A 284 -3.70 9.22 -20.84
CA GLU A 284 -4.80 9.47 -21.76
C GLU A 284 -5.90 10.33 -21.12
N ARG A 285 -6.24 10.03 -19.85
CA ARG A 285 -7.18 10.82 -19.04
C ARG A 285 -6.68 12.26 -18.85
N ARG A 286 -5.44 12.45 -18.40
CA ARG A 286 -4.82 13.77 -18.19
C ARG A 286 -4.66 14.60 -19.47
N MET A 287 -4.50 13.93 -20.61
CA MET A 287 -4.49 14.58 -21.93
C MET A 287 -5.88 15.04 -22.37
N ALA A 288 -6.95 14.38 -21.92
CA ALA A 288 -8.32 14.77 -22.21
C ALA A 288 -8.83 15.94 -21.34
N LEU A 289 -8.21 16.18 -20.17
CA LEU A 289 -8.55 17.28 -19.28
C LEU A 289 -8.18 18.65 -19.86
N THR A 290 -9.05 19.62 -19.61
CA THR A 290 -8.76 21.04 -19.87
C THR A 290 -7.70 21.57 -18.91
N SER A 291 -7.09 22.71 -19.22
CA SER A 291 -6.07 23.33 -18.36
C SER A 291 -6.59 23.62 -16.95
N ARG A 292 -7.84 24.09 -16.84
CA ARG A 292 -8.49 24.41 -15.56
C ARG A 292 -8.75 23.15 -14.74
N GLU A 293 -9.15 22.06 -15.37
CA GLU A 293 -9.38 20.78 -14.67
C GLU A 293 -8.06 20.16 -14.21
N ARG A 294 -6.98 20.26 -14.99
CA ARG A 294 -5.65 19.78 -14.58
C ARG A 294 -5.10 20.55 -13.38
N GLU A 295 -5.29 21.86 -13.37
CA GLU A 295 -4.87 22.72 -12.25
C GLU A 295 -5.69 22.41 -11.00
N ALA A 296 -7.00 22.22 -11.14
CA ALA A 296 -7.88 21.82 -10.04
C ALA A 296 -7.51 20.44 -9.45
N GLU A 297 -7.15 19.45 -10.26
CA GLU A 297 -6.70 18.14 -9.75
C GLU A 297 -5.37 18.21 -8.98
N LEU A 298 -4.49 19.14 -9.36
CA LEU A 298 -3.22 19.34 -8.67
C LEU A 298 -3.43 20.05 -7.33
N GLU A 299 -4.30 21.06 -7.31
CA GLU A 299 -4.71 21.76 -6.08
C GLU A 299 -5.47 20.83 -5.12
N GLU A 300 -6.37 19.99 -5.62
CA GLU A 300 -7.06 18.98 -4.82
C GLU A 300 -6.09 17.91 -4.27
N ALA A 301 -5.05 17.53 -5.02
CA ALA A 301 -4.04 16.58 -4.54
C ALA A 301 -3.14 17.17 -3.44
N ASP A 302 -2.81 18.46 -3.51
CA ASP A 302 -2.01 19.15 -2.50
C ASP A 302 -2.85 19.49 -1.23
N GLU A 303 -4.15 19.76 -1.39
CA GLU A 303 -5.08 20.04 -0.27
C GLU A 303 -5.67 18.76 0.34
N ALA A 304 -5.61 17.63 -0.36
CA ALA A 304 -6.06 16.36 0.16
C ALA A 304 -5.24 16.00 1.42
N PRO A 305 -5.87 15.88 2.60
CA PRO A 305 -5.19 15.30 3.74
C PRO A 305 -4.68 13.90 3.36
N PRO A 306 -3.56 13.44 3.95
CA PRO A 306 -3.11 12.06 3.78
C PRO A 306 -4.32 11.15 3.91
N PRO A 307 -4.50 10.16 3.00
CA PRO A 307 -5.59 9.22 3.17
C PRO A 307 -5.46 8.69 4.60
N PRO A 308 -6.49 8.83 5.45
CA PRO A 308 -6.45 8.20 6.76
C PRO A 308 -6.05 6.76 6.48
N SER A 309 -5.06 6.24 7.20
CA SER A 309 -4.71 4.83 7.12
C SER A 309 -5.96 4.05 7.50
N GLU A 310 -6.77 3.74 6.49
CA GLU A 310 -7.98 2.97 6.61
C GLU A 310 -7.52 1.55 6.85
N ILE A 311 -7.21 1.27 8.11
CA ILE A 311 -7.69 0.04 8.71
C ILE A 311 -9.19 0.26 8.97
N SER A 312 -9.94 0.60 7.92
CA SER A 312 -11.37 0.32 7.88
C SER A 312 -11.47 -1.17 7.63
N PRO A 313 -12.21 -1.91 8.46
CA PRO A 313 -12.51 -3.30 8.17
C PRO A 313 -13.31 -3.32 6.87
N GLU A 314 -12.65 -3.73 5.79
CA GLU A 314 -13.20 -4.31 4.55
C GLU A 314 -14.73 -4.16 4.40
N ASP A 315 -15.17 -3.12 3.67
CA ASP A 315 -16.37 -3.24 2.84
C ASP A 315 -15.93 -3.94 1.53
N GLU A 316 -15.64 -5.24 1.63
CA GLU A 316 -15.57 -6.15 0.48
C GLU A 316 -17.00 -6.62 0.17
N ASP A 317 -17.69 -5.88 -0.69
CA ASP A 317 -18.69 -6.48 -1.58
C ASP A 317 -17.95 -7.23 -2.70
N GLU A 318 -17.34 -8.37 -2.39
CA GLU A 318 -17.09 -9.44 -3.35
C GLU A 318 -16.85 -10.77 -2.62
N ASP A 319 -17.64 -11.78 -2.97
CA ASP A 319 -17.69 -13.11 -2.37
C ASP A 319 -16.32 -13.83 -2.34
N ASP A 320 -15.57 -13.82 -1.23
CA ASP A 320 -14.59 -14.89 -0.92
C ASP A 320 -14.30 -15.09 0.59
N ASP A 321 -15.24 -15.74 1.28
CA ASP A 321 -15.00 -16.79 2.31
C ASP A 321 -13.81 -16.70 3.31
N GLY A 322 -13.58 -15.54 3.92
CA GLY A 322 -12.81 -15.41 5.17
C GLY A 322 -13.59 -15.85 6.42
N LYS A 323 -13.95 -17.15 6.56
CA LYS A 323 -14.62 -17.66 7.79
C LYS A 323 -13.70 -17.54 9.01
N ILE A 324 -13.81 -16.43 9.75
CA ILE A 324 -13.27 -16.25 11.10
C ILE A 324 -13.74 -17.42 11.98
N TYR A 325 -12.79 -18.18 12.54
CA TYR A 325 -13.07 -19.37 13.36
C TYR A 325 -13.86 -19.02 14.64
N ASN A 326 -15.19 -19.08 14.54
CA ASN A 326 -16.13 -18.80 15.62
C ASN A 326 -16.94 -20.08 15.98
N PRO A 327 -16.32 -21.07 16.64
CA PRO A 327 -16.93 -22.36 16.92
C PRO A 327 -18.16 -22.27 17.85
N LEU A 328 -18.34 -21.15 18.56
CA LEU A 328 -19.47 -20.89 19.46
C LEU A 328 -20.52 -19.92 18.88
N LYS A 329 -20.35 -19.46 17.62
CA LYS A 329 -21.22 -18.47 16.96
C LYS A 329 -21.55 -17.26 17.83
N LEU A 330 -20.58 -16.79 18.61
CA LEU A 330 -20.75 -15.62 19.46
C LEU A 330 -20.83 -14.36 18.60
N PRO A 331 -21.65 -13.35 18.99
CA PRO A 331 -21.72 -12.08 18.28
C PRO A 331 -20.32 -11.46 18.17
N LEU A 332 -20.03 -10.87 17.03
CA LEU A 332 -18.75 -10.19 16.78
C LEU A 332 -18.76 -8.86 17.52
N GLY A 333 -17.65 -8.55 18.19
CA GLY A 333 -17.46 -7.25 18.83
C GLY A 333 -17.22 -6.15 17.79
N TRP A 334 -17.07 -4.92 18.28
CA TRP A 334 -16.63 -3.78 17.48
C TRP A 334 -15.20 -3.93 16.91
N ASP A 335 -14.44 -4.93 17.39
CA ASP A 335 -13.09 -5.33 16.93
C ASP A 335 -13.12 -6.47 15.89
N GLY A 336 -14.30 -6.82 15.34
CA GLY A 336 -14.44 -7.91 14.34
C GLY A 336 -14.14 -9.32 14.85
N LYS A 337 -13.72 -9.48 16.12
CA LYS A 337 -13.43 -10.78 16.76
C LYS A 337 -14.63 -11.27 17.58
N PRO A 338 -14.80 -12.61 17.75
CA PRO A 338 -15.84 -13.16 18.61
C PRO A 338 -15.70 -12.64 20.05
N ILE A 339 -16.79 -12.08 20.60
CA ILE A 339 -16.79 -11.56 21.96
C ILE A 339 -16.46 -12.71 22.95
N PRO A 340 -15.54 -12.52 23.91
CA PRO A 340 -15.25 -13.54 24.91
C PRO A 340 -16.50 -14.06 25.62
N TYR A 341 -16.61 -15.38 25.78
CA TYR A 341 -17.82 -16.06 26.28
C TYR A 341 -18.31 -15.56 27.66
N TRP A 342 -17.39 -15.19 28.55
CA TRP A 342 -17.73 -14.63 29.86
C TRP A 342 -18.38 -13.25 29.75
N LEU A 343 -17.95 -12.43 28.78
CA LEU A 343 -18.49 -11.10 28.53
C LEU A 343 -19.87 -11.18 27.87
N TYR A 344 -20.05 -12.15 26.97
CA TYR A 344 -21.35 -12.52 26.40
C TYR A 344 -22.36 -12.94 27.48
N LYS A 345 -21.94 -13.74 28.47
CA LYS A 345 -22.78 -14.10 29.63
C LYS A 345 -23.02 -12.93 30.58
N LEU A 346 -22.01 -12.12 30.87
CA LEU A 346 -22.10 -10.99 31.80
C LEU A 346 -23.10 -9.93 31.31
N HIS A 347 -23.06 -9.59 30.02
CA HIS A 347 -23.97 -8.62 29.42
C HIS A 347 -25.31 -9.24 28.97
N GLY A 348 -25.51 -10.54 29.19
CA GLY A 348 -26.76 -11.23 28.90
C GLY A 348 -27.10 -11.30 27.41
N LEU A 349 -26.12 -11.23 26.51
CA LEU A 349 -26.35 -11.28 25.05
C LEU A 349 -26.94 -12.62 24.59
N GLY A 350 -26.83 -13.67 25.41
CA GLY A 350 -27.46 -14.98 25.14
C GLY A 350 -28.92 -15.10 25.56
N VAL A 351 -29.53 -14.02 26.06
CA VAL A 351 -30.96 -13.98 26.35
C VAL A 351 -31.65 -13.26 25.19
N GLU A 352 -32.48 -14.00 24.46
CA GLU A 352 -33.25 -13.47 23.33
C GLU A 352 -34.53 -12.79 23.82
N PHE A 353 -34.76 -11.56 23.37
CA PHE A 353 -35.98 -10.80 23.61
C PHE A 353 -36.68 -10.51 22.29
N ARG A 354 -37.98 -10.81 22.20
CA ARG A 354 -38.77 -10.60 20.98
C ARG A 354 -39.69 -9.41 21.12
N CYS A 355 -39.81 -8.62 20.06
CA CYS A 355 -40.74 -7.48 19.99
C CYS A 355 -41.71 -7.66 18.81
N GLU A 356 -42.99 -7.88 19.12
CA GLU A 356 -44.07 -8.10 18.14
C GLU A 356 -44.33 -6.84 17.29
N ILE A 357 -44.27 -5.65 17.92
CA ILE A 357 -44.44 -4.34 17.28
C ILE A 357 -43.36 -4.11 16.19
N CYS A 358 -42.17 -4.69 16.37
CA CYS A 358 -41.06 -4.63 15.40
C CYS A 358 -41.08 -5.78 14.37
N SER A 359 -42.23 -6.42 14.13
CA SER A 359 -42.36 -7.61 13.26
C SER A 359 -41.64 -8.85 13.82
N ASP A 360 -41.85 -9.13 15.10
CA ASP A 360 -41.25 -10.24 15.88
C ASP A 360 -39.71 -10.30 15.81
N PHE A 361 -39.06 -9.14 15.73
CA PHE A 361 -37.61 -9.07 15.69
C PHE A 361 -36.99 -9.51 17.01
N CYS A 362 -35.93 -10.31 16.92
CA CYS A 362 -35.19 -10.84 18.06
C CYS A 362 -34.01 -9.93 18.40
N TYR A 363 -34.04 -9.35 19.59
CA TYR A 363 -32.95 -8.57 20.17
C TYR A 363 -32.15 -9.42 21.15
N MET A 364 -30.83 -9.41 21.00
CA MET A 364 -29.92 -10.15 21.88
C MET A 364 -29.52 -9.28 23.08
N GLY A 365 -29.96 -9.71 24.26
CA GLY A 365 -29.65 -9.05 25.52
C GLY A 365 -30.50 -7.84 25.85
N ARG A 366 -30.61 -7.60 27.17
CA ARG A 366 -31.54 -6.59 27.73
C ARG A 366 -31.20 -5.17 27.30
N LYS A 367 -29.91 -4.81 27.20
CA LYS A 367 -29.48 -3.46 26.83
C LYS A 367 -29.82 -3.09 25.39
N ALA A 368 -29.66 -4.03 24.46
CA ALA A 368 -30.06 -3.83 23.06
C ALA A 368 -31.58 -3.72 22.96
N PHE A 369 -32.29 -4.53 23.73
CA PHE A 369 -33.73 -4.45 23.83
C PHE A 369 -34.18 -3.11 24.47
N ASP A 370 -33.59 -2.59 25.54
CA ASP A 370 -34.06 -1.29 26.07
C ASP A 370 -33.79 -0.12 25.10
N ARG A 371 -32.73 -0.20 24.29
CA ARG A 371 -32.42 0.80 23.26
C ARG A 371 -33.42 0.77 22.10
N HIS A 372 -33.95 -0.40 21.74
CA HIS A 372 -34.80 -0.54 20.56
C HIS A 372 -36.08 0.30 20.59
N PHE A 373 -36.61 0.62 21.78
CA PHE A 373 -37.80 1.48 21.93
C PHE A 373 -37.60 2.90 21.38
N GLN A 374 -36.35 3.36 21.30
CA GLN A 374 -35.98 4.67 20.75
C GLN A 374 -35.51 4.58 19.28
N GLU A 375 -35.32 3.37 18.75
CA GLU A 375 -34.86 3.15 17.39
C GLU A 375 -36.00 3.37 16.37
N SER A 376 -35.61 3.78 15.16
CA SER A 376 -36.54 4.14 14.08
C SER A 376 -37.52 3.03 13.72
N ARG A 377 -37.11 1.75 13.83
CA ARG A 377 -37.95 0.59 13.54
C ARG A 377 -39.14 0.48 14.51
N HIS A 378 -38.90 0.67 15.80
CA HIS A 378 -39.96 0.63 16.80
C HIS A 378 -40.86 1.87 16.69
N ALA A 379 -40.26 3.04 16.47
CA ALA A 379 -41.01 4.27 16.24
C ALA A 379 -41.93 4.17 15.01
N PHE A 380 -41.46 3.51 13.94
CA PHE A 380 -42.27 3.23 12.75
C PHE A 380 -43.41 2.25 13.05
N GLY A 381 -43.14 1.17 13.81
CA GLY A 381 -44.17 0.22 14.26
C GLY A 381 -45.27 0.90 15.07
N MET A 382 -44.89 1.75 16.02
CA MET A 382 -45.83 2.55 16.82
C MET A 382 -46.65 3.53 15.95
N ARG A 383 -46.00 4.19 14.99
CA ARG A 383 -46.67 5.08 14.03
C ARG A 383 -47.67 4.33 13.15
N ALA A 384 -47.35 3.11 12.71
CA ALA A 384 -48.25 2.26 11.92
C ALA A 384 -49.49 1.84 12.72
N LEU A 385 -49.37 1.67 14.04
CA LEU A 385 -50.49 1.43 14.95
C LEU A 385 -51.27 2.71 15.31
N GLY A 386 -50.83 3.88 14.85
CA GLY A 386 -51.46 5.16 15.18
C GLY A 386 -51.20 5.64 16.62
N LEU A 387 -50.22 5.06 17.30
CA LEU A 387 -49.86 5.40 18.68
C LEU A 387 -48.65 6.33 18.74
N PRO A 388 -48.64 7.35 19.62
CA PRO A 388 -47.46 8.19 19.80
C PRO A 388 -46.38 7.45 20.59
N ASN A 389 -45.12 7.52 20.12
CA ASN A 389 -43.98 6.89 20.79
C ASN A 389 -43.56 7.71 22.03
N THR A 390 -44.31 7.54 23.13
CA THR A 390 -44.07 8.19 24.42
C THR A 390 -43.56 7.17 25.45
N LYS A 391 -42.97 7.66 26.55
CA LYS A 391 -42.46 6.80 27.64
C LYS A 391 -43.53 5.89 28.28
N HIS A 392 -44.82 6.20 28.11
CA HIS A 392 -45.91 5.35 28.60
C HIS A 392 -45.95 3.97 27.92
N PHE A 393 -45.42 3.87 26.69
CA PHE A 393 -45.40 2.62 25.92
C PHE A 393 -44.05 1.89 26.00
N HIS A 394 -43.12 2.34 26.85
CA HIS A 394 -41.84 1.67 27.05
C HIS A 394 -42.05 0.31 27.71
N GLU A 395 -41.26 -0.70 27.32
CA GLU A 395 -41.37 -2.10 27.77
C GLU A 395 -42.58 -2.90 27.23
N ILE A 396 -43.42 -2.31 26.39
CA ILE A 396 -44.55 -3.03 25.77
C ILE A 396 -44.10 -3.66 24.46
N THR A 397 -44.17 -4.99 24.38
CA THR A 397 -43.76 -5.72 23.18
C THR A 397 -44.92 -6.17 22.31
N LYS A 398 -46.07 -6.46 22.92
CA LYS A 398 -47.22 -7.02 22.24
C LYS A 398 -48.12 -5.93 21.69
N ILE A 399 -48.61 -6.14 20.48
CA ILE A 399 -49.48 -5.16 19.81
C ILE A 399 -50.80 -4.99 20.58
N LYS A 400 -51.37 -6.10 21.05
CA LYS A 400 -52.61 -6.08 21.83
C LYS A 400 -52.48 -5.24 23.11
N ASP A 401 -51.40 -5.46 23.86
CA ASP A 401 -51.19 -4.78 25.14
C ASP A 401 -50.97 -3.27 24.93
N ALA A 402 -50.34 -2.87 23.83
CA ALA A 402 -50.16 -1.46 23.46
C ALA A 402 -51.49 -0.77 23.14
N LEU A 403 -52.40 -1.45 22.42
CA LEU A 403 -53.74 -0.93 22.13
C LEU A 403 -54.60 -0.84 23.39
N ASP A 404 -54.58 -1.88 24.24
CA ASP A 404 -55.32 -1.90 25.50
C ASP A 404 -54.86 -0.76 26.44
N LEU A 405 -53.55 -0.48 26.49
CA LEU A 405 -53.01 0.65 27.26
C LEU A 405 -53.42 1.99 26.67
N ALA A 406 -53.40 2.13 25.34
CA ALA A 406 -53.81 3.35 24.67
C ALA A 406 -55.29 3.67 24.94
N GLU A 407 -56.16 2.66 24.96
CA GLU A 407 -57.57 2.82 25.33
C GLU A 407 -57.74 3.28 26.78
N LYS A 408 -56.98 2.69 27.72
CA LYS A 408 -56.98 3.10 29.13
C LYS A 408 -56.52 4.56 29.29
N LEU A 409 -55.40 4.94 28.69
CA LEU A 409 -54.89 6.32 28.76
C LEU A 409 -55.88 7.33 28.14
N LYS A 410 -56.56 6.95 27.05
CA LYS A 410 -57.60 7.78 26.43
C LYS A 410 -58.86 7.89 27.30
N HIS A 411 -59.18 6.87 28.09
CA HIS A 411 -60.28 6.90 29.02
C HIS A 411 -59.95 7.75 30.26
N GLU A 412 -58.78 7.52 30.87
CA GLU A 412 -58.26 8.31 31.99
C GLU A 412 -58.13 9.78 31.62
N GLY A 413 -57.50 10.11 30.50
CA GLY A 413 -57.39 11.51 30.04
C GLY A 413 -58.74 12.18 29.76
N ARG A 414 -59.74 11.43 29.27
CA ARG A 414 -61.11 11.97 29.11
C ARG A 414 -61.81 12.17 30.45
N GLN A 415 -61.57 11.29 31.41
CA GLN A 415 -62.10 11.42 32.77
C GLN A 415 -61.48 12.61 33.51
N GLU A 416 -60.16 12.80 33.40
CA GLU A 416 -59.45 13.94 33.98
C GLU A 416 -59.92 15.26 33.37
N LEU A 417 -60.02 15.35 32.04
CA LEU A 417 -60.55 16.53 31.36
C LEU A 417 -62.00 16.82 31.76
N SER A 418 -62.86 15.78 31.83
CA SER A 418 -64.24 15.94 32.27
C SER A 418 -64.34 16.33 33.75
N ALA A 419 -63.43 15.87 34.61
CA ALA A 419 -63.39 16.24 36.02
C ALA A 419 -62.91 17.69 36.19
N MET A 420 -61.92 18.12 35.41
CA MET A 420 -61.47 19.52 35.38
C MET A 420 -62.56 20.46 34.88
N GLU A 421 -63.29 20.09 33.83
CA GLU A 421 -64.40 20.90 33.29
C GLU A 421 -65.56 21.03 34.29
N LYS A 422 -65.83 19.97 35.07
CA LYS A 422 -66.86 19.97 36.13
C LYS A 422 -66.41 20.63 37.44
N ALA A 423 -65.11 20.79 37.66
CA ALA A 423 -64.60 21.46 38.85
C ALA A 423 -64.68 23.00 38.75
N GLU A 424 -64.88 23.54 37.54
CA GLU A 424 -65.00 24.97 37.30
C GLU A 424 -66.48 25.39 37.37
N GLU A 425 -66.90 25.82 38.57
CA GLU A 425 -68.25 26.29 38.88
C GLU A 425 -68.41 27.79 38.56
N PHE A 426 -69.50 28.16 37.88
CA PHE A 426 -69.88 29.53 37.53
C PHE A 426 -71.21 29.91 38.19
N GLU A 427 -71.26 31.07 38.84
CA GLU A 427 -72.47 31.61 39.48
C GLU A 427 -73.18 32.63 38.55
N ASP A 428 -74.51 32.55 38.49
CA ASP A 428 -75.36 33.53 37.80
C ASP A 428 -75.73 34.73 38.72
N ALA A 429 -76.42 35.74 38.17
CA ALA A 429 -76.81 36.93 38.92
C ALA A 429 -77.84 36.65 40.03
N ASP A 430 -78.54 35.50 39.96
CA ASP A 430 -79.51 35.03 40.93
C ASP A 430 -78.89 34.08 41.98
N GLY A 431 -77.58 33.79 41.88
CA GLY A 431 -76.81 32.96 42.80
C GLY A 431 -76.90 31.45 42.56
N ASN A 432 -77.37 31.00 41.39
CA ASN A 432 -77.35 29.59 41.02
C ASN A 432 -75.99 29.20 40.43
N VAL A 433 -75.49 28.02 40.82
CA VAL A 433 -74.18 27.49 40.42
C VAL A 433 -74.34 26.49 39.26
N TYR A 434 -73.56 26.68 38.19
CA TYR A 434 -73.55 25.80 37.03
C TYR A 434 -72.13 25.40 36.62
N ASP A 435 -71.97 24.23 36.02
CA ASP A 435 -70.76 23.86 35.27
C ASP A 435 -70.53 24.86 34.12
N LYS A 436 -69.28 25.22 33.84
CA LYS A 436 -68.88 26.17 32.78
C LYS A 436 -69.63 26.02 31.46
N LYS A 437 -69.74 24.79 30.95
CA LYS A 437 -70.40 24.50 29.69
C LYS A 437 -71.89 24.81 29.73
N THR A 438 -72.56 24.44 30.82
CA THR A 438 -73.98 24.72 31.02
C THR A 438 -74.21 26.22 31.17
N TYR A 439 -73.35 26.94 31.89
CA TYR A 439 -73.39 28.39 31.99
C TYR A 439 -73.21 29.08 30.63
N GLU A 440 -72.20 28.68 29.84
CA GLU A 440 -71.97 29.24 28.51
C GLU A 440 -73.12 28.94 27.53
N ASP A 441 -73.69 27.73 27.56
CA ASP A 441 -74.81 27.35 26.72
C ASP A 441 -76.09 28.10 27.09
N LEU A 442 -76.41 28.24 28.38
CA LEU A 442 -77.54 29.03 28.86
C LEU A 442 -77.36 30.52 28.53
N LYS A 443 -76.14 31.05 28.65
CA LYS A 443 -75.79 32.42 28.26
C LYS A 443 -75.95 32.65 26.75
N ARG A 444 -75.55 31.69 25.91
CA ARG A 444 -75.76 31.75 24.45
C ARG A 444 -77.22 31.67 24.06
N GLN A 445 -78.04 30.95 24.84
CA GLN A 445 -79.48 30.86 24.66
C GLN A 445 -80.26 32.06 25.22
N GLY A 446 -79.58 32.96 25.95
CA GLY A 446 -80.18 34.15 26.56
C GLY A 446 -81.05 33.85 27.78
N LEU A 447 -80.75 32.75 28.49
CA LEU A 447 -81.51 32.24 29.65
C LEU A 447 -80.84 32.57 31.00
N LEU A 448 -79.73 33.32 31.00
CA LEU A 448 -78.98 33.80 32.18
C LEU A 448 -78.86 35.31 32.21
#